data_AF-A0A352Z7H3-F1
#
_entry.id   AF-A0A352Z7H3-F1
#
_cell.length_a   1.000
_cell.length_b   1.000
_cell.length_c   1.000
_cell.angle_alpha   90.00
_cell.angle_beta   90.00
_cell.angle_gamma   90.00
#
_symmetry.space_group_name_H-M   'P 1'
#
loop_
_entity.id
_entity.type
_entity.pdbx_description
1 polymer ?
#
loop_
_entity_poly.entity_id
_entity_poly.type
_entity_poly.pdbx_seq_one_letter_code
_entity_poly.pdbx_strand_id
1 'polypeptide(L)' 'MLIKGLKTVSKERGINRIVAYVKTDNLASIKLFSKAGFKKMDELIIEGVRAYKMLYDKENIL' A
#
# COMPACT_ATOMS: atom_id res chain seq x y z
N MET A 1 -4.15 -12.53 3.85
CA MET A 1 -5.48 -11.88 4.02
C MET A 1 -5.43 -10.34 3.91
N LEU A 2 -4.55 -9.75 3.09
CA LEU A 2 -4.49 -8.28 2.92
C LEU A 2 -5.65 -7.76 2.03
N ILE A 3 -5.86 -8.41 0.89
CA ILE A 3 -6.87 -8.03 -0.12
C ILE A 3 -8.30 -8.03 0.46
N LYS A 4 -8.64 -9.01 1.30
CA LYS A 4 -9.97 -9.09 1.94
C LYS A 4 -10.21 -7.90 2.88
N GLY A 5 -9.23 -7.56 3.71
CA GLY A 5 -9.31 -6.40 4.60
C GLY A 5 -9.44 -5.08 3.84
N LEU A 6 -8.66 -4.90 2.76
CA LEU A 6 -8.76 -3.71 1.90
C LEU A 6 -10.15 -3.56 1.29
N LYS A 7 -10.73 -4.65 0.78
CA LYS A 7 -12.08 -4.65 0.21
C LYS A 7 -13.14 -4.29 1.24
N THR A 8 -13.05 -4.84 2.46
CA THR A 8 -13.97 -4.52 3.56
C THR A 8 -13.90 -3.05 3.93
N VAL A 9 -12.70 -2.53 4.21
CA VAL A 9 -12.50 -1.13 4.60
C VAL A 9 -12.95 -0.18 3.49
N SER A 10 -12.61 -0.47 2.23
CA SER A 10 -12.99 0.35 1.07
C SER A 10 -14.50 0.34 0.79
N LYS A 11 -15.22 -0.72 1.18
CA LYS A 11 -16.68 -0.83 1.01
C LYS A 11 -17.44 -0.17 2.15
N GLU A 12 -17.02 -0.41 3.40
CA GLU A 12 -17.74 0.04 4.59
C GLU A 12 -17.46 1.49 4.96
N ARG A 13 -16.26 1.99 4.66
CA ARG A 13 -15.82 3.34 5.08
C ARG A 13 -15.73 4.33 3.91
N GLY A 14 -16.03 3.90 2.68
CA GLY A 14 -15.88 4.74 1.48
C GLY A 14 -14.44 5.19 1.23
N ILE A 15 -13.45 4.46 1.75
CA ILE A 15 -12.04 4.81 1.56
C ILE A 15 -11.63 4.44 0.13
N ASN A 16 -11.29 5.47 -0.66
CA ASN A 16 -10.87 5.30 -2.05
C ASN A 16 -9.35 5.18 -2.20
N ARG A 17 -8.58 5.70 -1.22
CA ARG A 17 -7.12 5.72 -1.26
C ARG A 17 -6.52 5.22 0.05
N ILE A 18 -5.54 4.33 -0.05
CA ILE A 18 -4.81 3.79 1.10
C ILE A 18 -3.32 3.97 0.85
N VAL A 19 -2.64 4.61 1.80
CA VAL A 19 -1.18 4.81 1.76
C VAL A 19 -0.54 3.83 2.73
N ALA A 20 0.50 3.14 2.26
CA ALA A 20 1.34 2.27 3.07
C ALA A 20 2.80 2.74 2.98
N TYR A 21 3.50 2.73 4.11
CA TYR A 21 4.95 2.96 4.16
C TYR A 21 5.62 1.63 4.49
N VAL A 22 6.46 1.13 3.58
CA VAL A 22 7.11 -0.17 3.70
C VAL A 22 8.61 0.02 3.67
N LYS A 23 9.31 -0.44 4.72
CA LYS A 23 10.78 -0.36 4.77
C LYS A 23 11.40 -0.97 3.51
N THR A 24 12.45 -0.35 3.00
CA THR A 24 13.06 -0.73 1.72
C THR A 24 13.70 -2.12 1.74
N ASP A 25 14.10 -2.60 2.92
CA ASP A 25 14.68 -3.91 3.18
C ASP A 25 13.61 -5.02 3.33
N ASN A 26 12.34 -4.67 3.54
CA ASN A 26 11.25 -5.62 3.69
C ASN A 26 10.65 -6.04 2.34
N LEU A 27 11.44 -6.81 1.58
CA LEU A 27 11.08 -7.30 0.25
C LEU A 27 9.78 -8.13 0.24
N ALA A 28 9.52 -8.88 1.31
CA ALA A 28 8.30 -9.69 1.44
C ALA A 28 7.04 -8.82 1.47
N SER A 29 7.05 -7.74 2.27
CA SER A 29 5.95 -6.79 2.31
C SER A 29 5.81 -6.03 0.99
N ILE A 30 6.91 -5.56 0.39
CA ILE A 30 6.87 -4.86 -0.92
C ILE A 30 6.18 -5.73 -1.96
N LYS A 31 6.54 -7.02 -2.05
CA LYS A 31 5.91 -7.97 -2.96
C LYS A 31 4.44 -8.21 -2.64
N LEU A 32 4.08 -8.32 -1.36
CA LEU A 32 2.69 -8.50 -0.92
C LEU A 32 1.80 -7.32 -1.30
N PHE A 33 2.25 -6.08 -1.04
CA PHE A 33 1.50 -4.86 -1.37
C PHE A 33 1.39 -4.66 -2.88
N SER A 34 2.46 -4.93 -3.63
CA SER A 34 2.42 -4.88 -5.11
C SER A 34 1.39 -5.87 -5.67
N LYS A 35 1.34 -7.11 -5.16
CA LYS A 35 0.32 -8.10 -5.53
C LYS A 35 -1.11 -7.70 -5.13
N ALA A 36 -1.26 -6.86 -4.11
CA ALA A 36 -2.55 -6.32 -3.67
C ALA A 36 -2.99 -5.09 -4.47
N GLY A 37 -2.22 -4.65 -5.48
CA GLY A 37 -2.55 -3.53 -6.35
C GLY A 37 -2.00 -2.18 -5.88
N PHE A 38 -1.13 -2.15 -4.87
CA PHE A 38 -0.46 -0.91 -4.50
C PHE A 38 0.64 -0.57 -5.51
N LYS A 39 0.68 0.70 -5.93
CA LYS A 39 1.75 1.27 -6.76
C LYS A 39 2.82 1.89 -5.86
N LYS A 40 4.09 1.63 -6.19
CA LYS A 40 5.24 2.26 -5.54
C LYS A 40 5.35 3.70 -6.05
N MET A 41 5.42 4.67 -5.16
CA MET A 41 5.47 6.10 -5.50
C MET A 41 6.89 6.63 -5.31
N ASP A 42 7.26 6.90 -4.06
CA ASP A 42 8.52 7.55 -3.69
C ASP A 42 9.28 6.73 -2.65
N GLU A 43 10.59 6.91 -2.56
CA GLU A 43 11.40 6.49 -1.42
C GLU A 43 11.55 7.68 -0.46
N LEU A 44 11.33 7.44 0.83
CA LEU A 44 11.33 8.45 1.89
C LEU A 44 12.18 7.97 3.06
N ILE A 45 12.69 8.90 3.86
CA ILE A 45 13.31 8.61 5.16
C ILE A 45 12.32 9.03 6.25
N ILE A 46 11.83 8.08 7.03
CA ILE A 46 10.91 8.29 8.14
C ILE A 46 11.66 7.88 9.41
N GLU A 47 11.90 8.84 10.31
CA GLU A 47 12.63 8.59 11.57
C GLU A 47 13.98 7.88 11.37
N GLY A 48 14.71 8.26 10.31
CA GLY A 48 16.01 7.67 9.96
C GLY A 48 15.93 6.34 9.20
N VAL A 49 14.74 5.79 8.96
CA VAL A 49 14.53 4.53 8.25
C VAL A 49 14.05 4.80 6.82
N ARG A 50 14.69 4.17 5.83
CA ARG A 50 14.26 4.21 4.43
C ARG A 50 13.00 3.38 4.24
N ALA A 51 11.97 3.98 3.64
CA ALA A 51 10.71 3.33 3.32
C ALA A 51 10.18 3.77 1.96
N TYR A 52 9.53 2.86 1.27
CA TYR A 52 8.74 3.17 0.09
C TYR A 52 7.33 3.60 0.49
N LYS A 53 6.89 4.74 -0.05
CA LYS A 53 5.49 5.14 -0.07
C LYS A 53 4.78 4.35 -1.17
N MET A 54 3.78 3.57 -0.79
CA MET A 54 2.98 2.77 -1.70
C MET A 54 1.52 3.21 -1.62
N LEU A 55 0.85 3.36 -2.77
CA LEU A 55 -0.53 3.85 -2.88
C LEU A 55 -1.43 2.79 -3.50
N TYR A 56 -2.52 2.48 -2.82
CA TYR A 56 -3.67 1.79 -3.42
C TYR A 56 -4.76 2.82 -3.71
N ASP A 57 -5.22 2.85 -4.96
CA ASP A 57 -6.30 3.70 -5.41
C ASP A 57 -7.39 2.84 -6.05
N LYS A 58 -8.59 2.88 -5.47
CA LYS A 58 -9.75 2.10 -5.90
C LYS A 58 -10.22 2.50 -7.31
N GLU A 59 -9.96 3.73 -7.75
CA GLU A 59 -10.35 4.23 -9.07
C GLU A 59 -9.43 3.74 -10.21
N ASN A 60 -8.29 3.12 -9.89
CA ASN A 60 -7.34 2.61 -10.87
C ASN A 60 -7.52 1.11 -11.19
N ILE A 61 -8.58 0.48 -10.68
CA ILE A 61 -8.95 -0.90 -11.00
C ILE A 61 -10.07 -0.84 -12.05
N LEU A 62 -9.67 -0.64 -13.31
CA LEU A 62 -10.47 -0.92 -14.50
C LEU A 62 -10.41 -2.43 -14.80
#